data_AF-A0A962V7C7-F1
#
_entry.id   AF-A0A962V7C7-F1
#
_cell.length_a   1.000
_cell.length_b   1.000
_cell.length_c   1.000
_cell.angle_alpha   90.00
_cell.angle_beta   90.00
_cell.angle_gamma   90.00
#
_symmetry.space_group_name_H-M   'P 1'
#
loop_
_entity.id
_entity.type
_entity.pdbx_description
1 polymer ?
#
loop_
_entity_poly.entity_id
_entity_poly.type
_entity_poly.pdbx_seq_one_letter_code
_entity_poly.pdbx_strand_id
1 'polypeptide(L)'
;DLLRAVIESIAFHSRTILIAAHAGDEPTTPLVIGGGLARSDRWCQLRADILQRPVTRTTAEEPGLHGAAMLAMTGLGWYISLDEARRQLAATATTFEPATAEADLIDERYQRFCRYLAWQQQAAV
;
A
#
# COMPACT_ATOMS: atom_id res chain seq x y z
N ASP A 1 -19.34 -0.07 -12.76
CA ASP A 1 -19.81 -1.05 -11.78
C ASP A 1 -19.49 -0.54 -10.38
N LEU A 2 -20.46 -0.60 -9.47
CA LEU A 2 -20.37 -0.07 -8.10
C LEU A 2 -19.25 -0.75 -7.31
N LEU A 3 -19.07 -2.06 -7.47
CA LEU A 3 -18.01 -2.80 -6.77
C LEU A 3 -16.62 -2.25 -7.13
N ARG A 4 -16.37 -2.03 -8.43
CA ARG A 4 -15.10 -1.44 -8.88
C ARG A 4 -14.91 -0.04 -8.31
N ALA A 5 -15.95 0.80 -8.28
CA ALA A 5 -15.86 2.14 -7.72
C ALA A 5 -15.53 2.14 -6.21
N VAL A 6 -16.11 1.20 -5.44
CA VAL A 6 -15.81 1.04 -4.01
C VAL A 6 -14.36 0.58 -3.80
N ILE A 7 -13.88 -0.39 -4.58
CA ILE A 7 -12.51 -0.90 -4.47
C ILE A 7 -11.48 0.18 -4.87
N GLU A 8 -11.73 0.89 -5.96
CA GLU A 8 -10.88 2.00 -6.42
C GLU A 8 -10.84 3.14 -5.39
N SER A 9 -11.98 3.47 -4.75
CA SER A 9 -12.01 4.55 -3.76
C SER A 9 -11.12 4.28 -2.54
N ILE A 10 -11.01 3.03 -2.08
CA ILE A 10 -10.11 2.65 -0.98
C ILE A 10 -8.65 2.95 -1.35
N ALA A 11 -8.25 2.60 -2.57
CA ALA A 11 -6.91 2.84 -3.06
C ALA A 11 -6.66 4.33 -3.36
N PHE A 12 -7.65 5.08 -3.86
CA PHE A 12 -7.55 6.54 -4.03
C PHE A 12 -7.34 7.27 -2.71
N HIS A 13 -8.11 6.94 -1.66
CA HIS A 13 -7.86 7.49 -0.33
C HIS A 13 -6.46 7.17 0.17
N SER A 14 -5.99 5.94 -0.05
CA SER A 14 -4.61 5.55 0.30
C SER A 14 -3.58 6.42 -0.43
N ARG A 15 -3.79 6.71 -1.71
CA ARG A 15 -2.92 7.62 -2.48
C ARG A 15 -2.93 9.03 -1.91
N THR A 16 -4.09 9.56 -1.54
CA THR A 16 -4.20 10.89 -0.92
C THR A 16 -3.43 10.95 0.41
N ILE A 17 -3.57 9.92 1.25
CA ILE A 17 -2.82 9.81 2.51
C ILE A 17 -1.31 9.73 2.22
N LEU A 18 -0.89 8.91 1.25
CA LEU A 18 0.52 8.77 0.90
C LEU A 18 1.12 10.08 0.39
N ILE A 19 0.42 10.82 -0.47
CA ILE A 19 0.87 12.13 -0.96
C ILE A 19 1.01 13.13 0.20
N ALA A 20 0.07 13.12 1.14
CA ALA A 20 0.11 14.00 2.30
C ALA A 20 1.22 13.62 3.30
N ALA A 21 1.42 12.32 3.54
CA ALA A 21 2.41 11.81 4.48
C ALA A 21 3.85 11.86 3.94
N HIS A 22 4.01 11.71 2.62
CA HIS A 22 5.30 11.57 1.94
C HIS A 22 5.52 12.67 0.91
N ALA A 23 5.19 13.93 1.24
CA ALA A 23 5.56 15.08 0.42
C ALA A 23 7.10 15.24 0.37
N GLY A 24 7.79 14.39 -0.40
CA GLY A 24 9.25 14.37 -0.53
C GLY A 24 9.92 13.02 -0.83
N ASP A 25 9.25 11.87 -0.66
CA ASP A 25 9.90 10.56 -0.91
C ASP A 25 9.90 10.15 -2.38
N GLU A 26 10.96 9.44 -2.81
CA GLU A 26 11.04 8.91 -4.16
C GLU A 26 9.94 7.86 -4.42
N PRO A 27 9.27 7.89 -5.59
CA PRO A 27 8.25 6.92 -5.98
C PRO A 27 8.76 5.46 -6.01
N THR A 28 10.06 5.26 -6.02
CA THR A 28 10.73 3.97 -6.24
C THR A 28 10.70 3.03 -5.03
N THR A 29 10.53 3.54 -3.80
CA THR A 29 10.48 2.67 -2.62
C THR A 29 9.21 1.80 -2.62
N PRO A 30 9.33 0.46 -2.63
CA PRO A 30 8.18 -0.41 -2.64
C PRO A 30 7.32 -0.30 -1.38
N LEU A 31 6.01 -0.32 -1.54
CA LEU A 31 5.05 -0.40 -0.43
C LEU A 31 4.77 -1.86 -0.11
N VAL A 32 5.03 -2.27 1.14
CA VAL A 32 4.71 -3.62 1.59
C VAL A 32 3.23 -3.70 1.98
N ILE A 33 2.51 -4.68 1.43
CA ILE A 33 1.11 -4.95 1.76
C ILE A 33 0.89 -6.40 2.20
N GLY A 34 -0.09 -6.62 3.07
CA GLY A 34 -0.49 -7.94 3.53
C GLY A 34 -1.97 -7.97 3.94
N GLY A 35 -2.40 -9.05 4.59
CA GLY A 35 -3.79 -9.25 5.00
C GLY A 35 -4.69 -9.75 3.87
N GLY A 36 -5.98 -9.96 4.17
CA GLY A 36 -6.91 -10.71 3.31
C GLY A 36 -7.02 -10.19 1.87
N LEU A 37 -7.11 -8.87 1.66
CA LEU A 37 -7.21 -8.29 0.32
C LEU A 37 -5.93 -8.50 -0.52
N ALA A 38 -4.76 -8.54 0.12
CA ALA A 38 -3.48 -8.77 -0.57
C ALA A 38 -3.39 -10.18 -1.17
N ARG A 39 -4.25 -11.13 -0.78
CA ARG A 39 -4.32 -12.46 -1.44
C ARG A 39 -4.73 -12.38 -2.92
N SER A 40 -5.34 -11.27 -3.35
CA SER A 40 -5.73 -11.05 -4.74
C SER A 40 -4.62 -10.34 -5.52
N ASP A 41 -4.10 -10.99 -6.57
CA ASP A 41 -3.12 -10.38 -7.48
C ASP A 41 -3.69 -9.14 -8.17
N ARG A 42 -4.98 -9.17 -8.55
CA ARG A 42 -5.66 -8.02 -9.15
C ARG A 42 -5.74 -6.83 -8.20
N TRP A 43 -5.94 -7.07 -6.91
CA TRP A 43 -5.92 -6.01 -5.90
C TRP A 43 -4.52 -5.44 -5.74
N CYS A 44 -3.49 -6.29 -5.69
CA CYS A 44 -2.10 -5.85 -5.57
C CYS A 44 -1.65 -5.03 -6.78
N GLN A 45 -2.01 -5.46 -8.00
CA GLN A 45 -1.74 -4.72 -9.22
C GLN A 45 -2.48 -3.38 -9.25
N LEU A 46 -3.79 -3.37 -8.95
CA LEU A 46 -4.58 -2.13 -8.87
C LEU A 46 -4.00 -1.14 -7.86
N ARG A 47 -3.47 -1.63 -6.74
CA ARG A 47 -2.76 -0.82 -5.75
C ARG A 47 -1.49 -0.22 -6.35
N ALA A 48 -0.65 -1.01 -7.03
CA ALA A 48 0.55 -0.50 -7.68
C ALA A 48 0.22 0.60 -8.70
N ASP A 49 -0.79 0.35 -9.54
CA ASP A 49 -1.23 1.29 -10.57
C ASP A 49 -1.81 2.57 -9.97
N ILE A 50 -2.70 2.48 -8.98
CA ILE A 50 -3.29 3.67 -8.35
C ILE A 50 -2.23 4.46 -7.59
N LEU A 51 -1.38 3.79 -6.82
CA LEU A 51 -0.40 4.43 -5.97
C LEU A 51 0.80 4.96 -6.76
N GLN A 52 0.98 4.54 -8.02
CA GLN A 52 2.10 4.89 -8.89
C GLN A 52 3.45 4.48 -8.28
N ARG A 53 3.49 3.35 -7.59
CA ARG A 53 4.68 2.82 -6.89
C ARG A 53 4.69 1.30 -6.89
N PRO A 54 5.87 0.67 -6.80
CA PRO A 54 5.95 -0.77 -6.63
C PRO A 54 5.22 -1.22 -5.35
N VAL A 55 4.47 -2.31 -5.42
CA VAL A 55 3.77 -2.89 -4.28
C VAL A 55 4.27 -4.30 -4.04
N THR A 56 4.83 -4.55 -2.86
CA THR A 56 5.34 -5.86 -2.48
C THR A 56 4.36 -6.55 -1.54
N ARG A 57 3.79 -7.67 -1.99
CA ARG A 57 2.98 -8.55 -1.13
C ARG A 57 3.88 -9.41 -0.24
N THR A 58 3.68 -9.32 1.07
CA THR A 58 4.31 -10.25 2.02
C THR A 58 3.64 -11.63 1.99
N THR A 59 4.42 -12.69 2.17
CA THR A 59 3.90 -14.06 2.38
C THR A 59 3.56 -14.38 3.84
N ALA A 60 3.77 -13.43 4.76
CA ALA A 60 3.29 -13.56 6.12
C ALA A 60 1.75 -13.58 6.14
N GLU A 61 1.16 -14.69 6.57
CA GLU A 61 -0.30 -14.86 6.65
C GLU A 61 -0.92 -13.85 7.63
N GLU A 62 -0.24 -13.62 8.75
CA GLU A 62 -0.60 -12.64 9.78
C GLU A 62 0.54 -11.60 9.98
N PRO A 63 0.66 -10.59 9.11
CA PRO A 63 1.78 -9.64 9.14
C PRO A 63 1.92 -8.89 10.48
N GLY A 64 0.79 -8.58 11.12
CA GLY A 64 0.77 -7.90 12.42
C GLY A 64 1.34 -8.78 13.53
N LEU A 65 0.92 -10.05 13.60
CA LEU A 65 1.45 -11.01 14.57
C LEU A 65 2.93 -11.31 14.29
N HIS A 66 3.31 -11.43 13.02
CA HIS A 66 4.69 -11.62 12.60
C HIS A 66 5.59 -10.46 13.10
N GLY A 67 5.15 -9.21 12.91
CA GLY A 67 5.88 -8.03 13.42
C GLY A 67 5.98 -8.01 14.95
N ALA A 68 4.90 -8.37 15.66
CA ALA A 68 4.90 -8.47 17.12
C ALA A 68 5.90 -9.54 17.62
N ALA A 69 5.99 -10.67 16.93
CA ALA A 69 6.95 -11.72 17.25
C ALA A 69 8.40 -11.25 17.05
N MET A 70 8.70 -10.56 15.94
CA MET A 70 10.03 -9.95 15.70
C MET A 70 10.39 -8.98 16.84
N LEU A 71 9.47 -8.09 17.23
CA LEU A 71 9.67 -7.16 18.35
C LEU A 71 9.99 -7.90 19.66
N ALA A 72 9.21 -8.93 19.99
CA ALA A 72 9.40 -9.70 21.21
C ALA A 72 10.75 -10.45 21.22
N MET A 73 11.12 -11.11 20.12
CA MET A 73 12.39 -11.84 20.01
C MET A 73 13.60 -10.91 20.13
N THR A 74 13.56 -9.72 19.53
CA THR A 74 14.60 -8.70 19.73
C THR A 74 14.64 -8.23 21.18
N GLY A 75 13.49 -7.99 21.83
CA GLY A 75 13.43 -7.60 23.25
C GLY A 75 13.96 -8.67 24.21
N LEU A 76 13.86 -9.96 23.83
CA LEU A 76 14.43 -11.10 24.55
C LEU A 76 15.93 -11.32 24.26
N GLY A 77 16.54 -10.50 23.41
CA GLY A 77 17.96 -10.59 23.04
C GLY A 77 18.29 -11.73 22.08
N TRP A 78 17.29 -12.34 21.42
CA TRP A 78 17.52 -13.38 20.41
C TRP A 78 18.11 -12.81 19.10
N TYR A 79 17.84 -11.52 18.86
CA TYR A 79 18.44 -10.74 17.79
C TYR A 79 18.99 -9.44 18.38
N ILE A 80 20.13 -8.99 17.88
CA ILE A 80 20.85 -7.78 18.31
C ILE A 80 20.08 -6.52 17.92
N SER A 81 19.23 -6.60 16.89
CA SER A 81 18.39 -5.49 16.42
C SER A 81 17.13 -5.96 15.71
N LEU A 82 16.18 -5.04 15.53
CA LEU A 82 15.00 -5.27 14.70
C LEU A 82 15.36 -5.46 13.22
N ASP A 83 16.42 -4.78 12.74
CA ASP A 83 16.87 -4.98 11.36
C ASP A 83 17.42 -6.39 11.13
N GLU A 84 18.15 -6.93 12.11
CA GLU A 84 18.60 -8.32 12.06
C GLU A 84 17.42 -9.29 12.08
N ALA A 85 16.48 -9.11 13.01
CA ALA A 85 15.27 -9.94 13.07
C ALA A 85 14.49 -9.87 11.75
N ARG A 86 14.33 -8.68 11.17
CA ARG A 86 13.71 -8.48 9.86
C ARG A 86 14.45 -9.24 8.77
N ARG A 87 15.77 -9.15 8.67
CA ARG A 87 16.55 -9.85 7.62
C ARG A 87 16.48 -11.36 7.74
N GLN A 88 16.41 -11.90 8.95
CA GLN A 88 16.36 -13.35 9.17
C GLN A 88 14.96 -13.94 9.08
N LEU A 89 13.92 -13.16 9.41
CA LEU A 89 12.54 -13.65 9.51
C LEU A 89 11.62 -13.10 8.40
N ALA A 90 12.09 -12.18 7.55
CA ALA A 90 11.27 -11.61 6.48
C ALA A 90 10.70 -12.71 5.58
N ALA A 91 9.38 -12.67 5.42
CA ALA A 91 8.67 -13.56 4.52
C ALA A 91 9.03 -13.22 3.06
N THR A 92 9.03 -14.24 2.18
CA THR A 92 9.18 -14.04 0.73
C THR A 92 8.15 -13.08 0.17
N ALA A 93 8.46 -12.44 -0.96
CA ALA A 93 7.73 -11.29 -1.46
C ALA A 93 7.47 -11.39 -2.97
N THR A 94 6.26 -11.04 -3.41
CA THR A 94 5.94 -10.80 -4.82
C THR A 94 5.75 -9.30 -5.02
N THR A 95 6.49 -8.70 -5.95
CA THR A 95 6.37 -7.27 -6.27
C THR A 95 5.54 -7.08 -7.54
N PHE A 96 4.61 -6.14 -7.47
CA PHE A 96 3.76 -5.68 -8.57
C PHE A 96 4.22 -4.27 -8.96
N GLU A 97 4.60 -4.09 -10.21
CA GLU A 97 5.04 -2.80 -10.75
C GLU A 97 3.85 -2.05 -11.38
N PRO A 98 3.82 -0.71 -11.33
CA PRO A 98 2.80 0.07 -12.03
C PRO A 98 2.79 -0.23 -13.54
N ALA A 99 1.64 -0.61 -14.08
CA ALA A 99 1.45 -0.88 -15.50
C ALA A 99 1.06 0.43 -16.23
N THR A 100 2.00 1.02 -16.97
CA THR A 100 1.90 2.37 -17.57
C THR A 100 0.57 2.68 -18.25
N ALA A 101 0.02 1.77 -19.07
CA ALA A 101 -1.23 2.04 -19.81
C ALA A 101 -2.49 2.08 -18.92
N GLU A 102 -2.58 1.24 -17.89
CA GLU A 102 -3.74 1.23 -16.97
C GLU A 102 -3.59 2.27 -15.87
N ALA A 103 -2.35 2.55 -15.46
CA ALA A 103 -1.94 3.65 -14.60
C ALA A 103 -2.48 5.01 -15.06
N ASP A 104 -2.32 5.36 -16.34
CA ASP A 104 -2.73 6.67 -16.87
C ASP A 104 -4.26 6.87 -16.80
N LEU A 105 -5.03 5.86 -17.23
CA LEU A 105 -6.49 5.86 -17.14
C LEU A 105 -7.00 5.95 -15.70
N ILE A 106 -6.28 5.31 -14.78
CA ILE A 106 -6.56 5.36 -13.35
C ILE A 106 -6.24 6.73 -12.76
N ASP A 107 -5.18 7.40 -13.23
CA ASP A 107 -4.83 8.74 -12.78
C ASP A 107 -5.94 9.75 -13.11
N GLU A 108 -6.49 9.70 -14.31
CA GLU A 108 -7.64 10.55 -14.69
C GLU A 108 -8.84 10.37 -13.74
N ARG A 109 -9.08 9.14 -13.29
CA ARG A 109 -10.14 8.83 -12.31
C ARG A 109 -9.79 9.37 -10.93
N TYR A 110 -8.53 9.26 -10.51
CA TYR A 110 -8.05 9.85 -9.26
C TYR A 110 -8.23 11.38 -9.26
N GLN A 111 -7.91 12.06 -10.36
CA GLN A 111 -8.14 13.51 -10.48
C GLN A 111 -9.62 13.88 -10.35
N ARG A 112 -10.52 13.06 -10.89
CA ARG A 112 -11.97 13.25 -10.72
C ARG A 112 -12.40 13.07 -9.27
N PHE A 113 -11.85 12.07 -8.59
CA PHE A 113 -12.07 11.84 -7.17
C PHE A 113 -11.58 13.02 -6.31
N CYS A 114 -10.39 13.57 -6.57
CA CYS A 114 -9.86 14.74 -5.88
C CYS A 114 -10.77 15.98 -6.06
N ARG A 115 -11.27 16.23 -7.27
CA ARG A 115 -12.23 17.32 -7.52
C ARG A 115 -13.51 17.17 -6.71
N TYR A 116 -14.01 15.94 -6.58
CA TYR A 116 -15.19 15.65 -5.76
C TYR A 116 -14.94 15.92 -4.28
N LEU A 117 -13.80 15.46 -3.73
CA LEU A 117 -13.44 15.73 -2.34
C LEU A 117 -13.30 17.23 -2.05
N ALA A 118 -12.67 17.99 -2.96
CA ALA A 118 -12.54 19.43 -2.83
C ALA A 118 -13.91 20.14 -2.83
N TRP A 119 -14.83 19.70 -3.68
CA TRP A 119 -16.20 20.21 -3.71
C TRP A 119 -16.94 19.91 -2.40
N GLN A 120 -16.82 18.71 -1.84
CA GLN A 120 -17.45 18.38 -0.55
C GLN A 120 -16.92 19.23 0.60
N GLN A 121 -15.62 19.51 0.64
CA GLN A 121 -15.03 20.36 1.68
C GLN A 121 -15.54 21.81 1.60
N GLN A 122 -15.78 22.33 0.40
CA GLN A 122 -16.34 23.68 0.21
C GLN A 122 -17.82 23.76 0.54
N ALA A 123 -18.59 22.70 0.24
CA ALA A 123 -20.02 22.63 0.53
C ALA A 123 -20.36 22.39 2.01
N ALA A 124 -19.37 21.99 2.81
CA ALA A 124 -19.50 21.77 4.25
C ALA A 124 -19.20 23.03 5.11
N VAL A 125 -18.85 24.15 4.47
CA VAL A 125 -18.60 25.47 5.07
C VAL A 125 -19.75 26.41 4.71
#